data_AF-A0AAE4AVL7-F1
#
_entry.id   AF-A0AAE4AVL7-F1
#
_cell.length_a   1.000
_cell.length_b   1.000
_cell.length_c   1.000
_cell.angle_alpha   90.00
_cell.angle_beta   90.00
_cell.angle_gamma   90.00
#
_symmetry.space_group_name_H-M   'P 1'
#
loop_
_entity.id
_entity.type
_entity.pdbx_description
1 polymer ?
#
loop_
_entity_poly.entity_id
_entity_poly.type
_entity_poly.pdbx_seq_one_letter_code
_entity_poly.pdbx_strand_id
1 'polypeptide(L)'
;MGPRHPRRRRDPVPQPAAHVWSAEDRALVADRLDTQFAGSPETVTASLRVLRDVTGADELLITTITHDHTDRVRSYELLAKAWPD
;
A
#
# COMPACT_ATOMS: atom_id res chain seq x y z
N MET A 1 -20.79 -39.32 -21.39
CA MET A 1 -19.61 -38.44 -21.35
C MET A 1 -19.80 -37.36 -22.40
N GLY A 2 -20.16 -36.13 -22.00
CA GLY A 2 -20.37 -35.02 -22.92
C GLY A 2 -19.04 -34.41 -23.40
N PRO A 3 -18.99 -33.80 -24.60
CA PRO A 3 -17.77 -33.22 -25.14
C PRO A 3 -17.28 -32.06 -24.26
N ARG A 4 -15.98 -32.07 -23.94
CA ARG A 4 -15.34 -30.99 -23.19
C ARG A 4 -15.40 -29.71 -24.01
N HIS A 5 -16.03 -28.67 -23.46
CA HIS A 5 -15.98 -27.33 -24.05
C HIS A 5 -14.51 -26.89 -24.21
N PRO A 6 -14.09 -26.39 -25.39
CA PRO A 6 -12.73 -25.91 -25.58
C PRO A 6 -12.50 -24.71 -24.65
N ARG A 7 -11.40 -24.73 -23.89
CA ARG A 7 -10.99 -23.58 -23.06
C ARG A 7 -10.80 -22.38 -23.98
N ARG A 8 -11.63 -21.34 -23.82
CA ARG A 8 -11.51 -20.06 -24.52
C ARG A 8 -10.06 -19.57 -24.32
N ARG A 9 -9.30 -19.39 -25.40
CA ARG A 9 -8.00 -18.70 -25.33
C ARG A 9 -8.29 -17.34 -24.69
N ARG A 10 -7.61 -17.02 -23.60
CA ARG A 10 -7.56 -15.64 -23.10
C ARG A 10 -6.68 -14.88 -24.08
N ASP A 11 -7.29 -13.96 -24.81
CA ASP A 11 -6.55 -12.99 -25.60
C ASP A 11 -5.67 -12.16 -24.64
N PRO A 12 -4.47 -11.73 -25.07
CA PRO A 12 -3.64 -10.85 -24.27
C PRO A 12 -4.45 -9.60 -23.89
N VAL A 13 -4.44 -9.23 -22.62
CA VAL A 13 -5.06 -7.98 -22.18
C VAL A 13 -4.28 -6.85 -22.87
N PRO A 14 -4.93 -5.97 -23.66
CA PRO A 14 -4.24 -4.87 -24.30
C PRO A 14 -3.57 -4.02 -23.23
N GLN A 15 -2.27 -3.76 -23.40
CA GLN A 15 -1.54 -2.90 -22.48
C GLN A 15 -2.02 -1.46 -22.69
N PRO A 16 -2.46 -0.75 -21.64
CA PRO A 16 -2.82 0.64 -21.78
C PRO A 16 -1.59 1.43 -22.23
N ALA A 17 -1.81 2.45 -23.08
CA ALA A 17 -0.77 3.42 -23.38
C ALA A 17 -0.30 4.09 -22.07
N ALA A 18 0.98 4.44 -22.00
CA ALA A 18 1.52 5.13 -20.84
C ALA A 18 0.73 6.42 -20.60
N HIS A 19 0.24 6.60 -19.36
CA HIS A 19 -0.50 7.80 -18.98
C HIS A 19 0.45 9.00 -18.92
N VAL A 20 0.10 10.10 -19.58
CA VAL A 20 0.85 11.35 -19.52
C VAL A 20 0.35 12.15 -18.33
N TRP A 21 1.16 12.17 -17.27
CA TRP A 21 0.85 12.89 -16.05
C TRP A 21 0.97 14.41 -16.26
N SER A 22 -0.06 15.17 -15.92
CA SER A 22 0.03 16.63 -15.85
C SER A 22 0.84 17.08 -14.63
N ALA A 23 1.15 18.38 -14.53
CA ALA A 23 1.76 18.92 -13.32
C ALA A 23 0.80 18.82 -12.11
N GLU A 24 -0.50 19.00 -12.35
CA GLU A 24 -1.54 18.89 -11.33
C GLU A 24 -1.68 17.46 -10.81
N ASP A 25 -1.67 16.45 -11.70
CA ASP A 25 -1.73 15.03 -11.30
C ASP A 25 -0.54 14.65 -10.41
N ARG A 26 0.65 15.15 -10.74
CA ARG A 26 1.86 14.89 -9.95
C ARG A 26 1.81 15.56 -8.58
N ALA A 27 1.33 16.80 -8.51
CA ALA A 27 1.15 17.49 -7.24
C ALA A 27 0.15 16.76 -6.34
N LEU A 28 -0.95 16.28 -6.92
CA LEU A 28 -1.97 15.50 -6.22
C LEU A 28 -1.46 14.16 -5.69
N VAL A 29 -0.55 13.51 -6.43
CA VAL A 29 0.14 12.30 -5.97
C VAL A 29 1.14 12.61 -4.88
N ALA A 30 1.95 13.66 -5.03
CA ALA A 30 2.93 14.07 -4.04
C ALA A 30 2.27 14.34 -2.68
N ASP A 31 1.21 15.15 -2.66
CA ASP A 31 0.43 15.44 -1.47
C ASP A 31 -0.05 14.17 -0.74
N ARG A 32 -0.53 13.17 -1.50
CA ARG A 32 -0.94 11.87 -0.93
C ARG A 32 0.20 11.02 -0.41
N LEU A 33 1.38 11.12 -1.00
CA LEU A 33 2.56 10.32 -0.63
C LEU A 33 3.30 10.95 0.55
N ASP A 34 3.32 12.28 0.64
CA ASP A 34 4.00 13.01 1.72
C ASP A 34 3.40 12.71 3.09
N THR A 35 2.12 12.32 3.15
CA THR A 35 1.45 11.91 4.39
C THR A 35 1.52 10.41 4.67
N GLN A 36 2.18 9.61 3.83
CA GLN A 36 2.32 8.16 4.03
C GLN A 36 3.65 7.81 4.70
N PHE A 37 3.65 6.76 5.52
CA PHE A 37 4.86 6.20 6.10
C PHE A 37 5.22 4.89 5.41
N ALA A 38 6.37 4.87 4.73
CA ALA A 38 6.92 3.69 4.08
C ALA A 38 8.42 3.59 4.35
N GLY A 39 8.91 2.39 4.65
CA GLY A 39 10.32 2.15 4.97
C GLY A 39 10.55 0.87 5.75
N SER A 40 11.68 0.80 6.46
CA SER A 40 11.93 -0.29 7.41
C SER A 40 10.98 -0.21 8.61
N PRO A 41 10.77 -1.30 9.35
CA PRO A 41 9.91 -1.30 10.54
C PRO A 41 10.33 -0.25 11.57
N GLU A 42 11.64 -0.04 11.75
CA GLU A 42 12.19 0.95 12.68
C GLU A 42 11.88 2.38 12.22
N THR A 43 12.01 2.64 10.92
CA THR A 43 11.72 3.95 10.32
C THR A 43 10.25 4.30 10.48
N VAL A 44 9.35 3.37 10.15
CA VAL A 44 7.90 3.58 10.26
C VAL A 44 7.49 3.75 11.72
N THR A 45 8.02 2.93 12.63
CA THR A 45 7.72 3.03 14.07
C THR A 45 8.15 4.38 14.65
N ALA A 46 9.33 4.89 14.27
CA ALA A 46 9.80 6.20 14.71
C ALA A 46 8.85 7.32 14.26
N SER A 47 8.44 7.33 12.99
CA SER A 47 7.50 8.33 12.47
C SER A 47 6.12 8.25 13.13
N LEU A 48 5.60 7.05 13.36
CA LEU A 48 4.32 6.85 14.04
C LEU A 48 4.33 7.30 15.50
N ARG A 49 5.46 7.12 16.22
CA ARG A 49 5.63 7.67 17.58
C ARG A 49 5.60 9.19 17.57
N VAL A 50 6.32 9.82 16.63
CA VAL A 50 6.27 11.29 16.46
C VAL A 50 4.83 11.73 16.19
N LEU A 51 4.10 11.05 15.30
CA LEU A 51 2.71 11.37 15.02
C LEU A 51 1.82 11.26 16.28
N ARG A 52 1.98 10.18 17.05
CA ARG A 52 1.27 10.02 18.33
C ARG A 52 1.56 11.17 19.28
N ASP A 53 2.83 11.52 19.45
CA ASP A 53 3.27 12.53 20.42
C ASP A 53 2.75 13.93 20.06
N VAL A 54 2.78 14.30 18.77
CA VAL A 54 2.31 15.64 18.33
C VAL A 54 0.80 15.76 18.27
N THR A 55 0.08 14.65 18.14
CA THR A 55 -1.40 14.64 18.09
C THR A 55 -2.05 14.35 19.44
N GLY A 56 -1.33 13.70 20.36
CA GLY A 56 -1.87 13.19 21.61
C GLY A 56 -2.84 12.02 21.43
N ALA A 57 -2.76 11.30 20.29
CA ALA A 57 -3.68 10.20 20.00
C ALA A 57 -3.43 9.00 20.93
N ASP A 58 -4.50 8.48 21.52
CA ASP A 58 -4.45 7.22 22.30
C ASP A 58 -4.33 5.99 21.38
N GLU A 59 -4.83 6.08 20.16
CA GLU A 59 -4.85 5.00 19.17
C GLU A 59 -4.50 5.51 17.77
N LEU A 60 -3.82 4.66 16.98
CA LEU A 60 -3.51 4.90 15.57
C LEU A 60 -4.16 3.83 14.69
N LEU A 61 -5.07 4.24 13.82
CA LEU A 61 -5.68 3.37 12.81
C LEU A 61 -4.76 3.27 11.59
N ILE A 62 -4.11 2.12 11.42
CA ILE A 62 -3.17 1.89 10.32
C ILE A 62 -3.90 1.28 9.12
N THR A 63 -3.74 1.88 7.94
CA THR A 63 -4.20 1.32 6.67
C THR A 63 -3.02 1.10 5.74
N THR A 64 -2.95 -0.09 5.14
CA THR A 64 -1.88 -0.47 4.22
C THR A 64 -2.47 -0.80 2.85
N ILE A 65 -2.06 -0.03 1.84
CA ILE A 65 -2.41 -0.26 0.44
C ILE A 65 -1.20 -0.87 -0.26
N THR A 66 -1.33 -2.14 -0.65
CA THR A 66 -0.35 -2.86 -1.46
C THR A 66 -1.08 -3.83 -2.39
N HIS A 67 -0.40 -4.26 -3.45
CA HIS A 67 -0.98 -5.15 -4.45
C HIS A 67 -1.21 -6.55 -3.89
N ASP A 68 -0.21 -7.15 -3.24
CA ASP A 68 -0.31 -8.51 -2.70
C ASP A 68 -0.87 -8.50 -1.27
N HIS A 69 -1.86 -9.36 -1.01
CA HIS A 69 -2.41 -9.52 0.33
C HIS A 69 -1.37 -10.00 1.33
N THR A 70 -0.45 -10.88 0.92
CA THR A 70 0.59 -11.42 1.79
C THR A 70 1.58 -10.34 2.25
N ASP A 71 1.91 -9.38 1.39
CA ASP A 71 2.72 -8.22 1.74
C ASP A 71 2.00 -7.34 2.78
N ARG A 72 0.68 -7.19 2.65
CA ARG A 72 -0.12 -6.43 3.62
C ARG A 72 -0.06 -7.07 5.01
N VAL A 73 -0.24 -8.39 5.08
CA VAL A 73 -0.16 -9.14 6.35
C VAL A 73 1.24 -9.02 6.95
N ARG A 74 2.28 -9.24 6.13
CA ARG A 74 3.68 -9.13 6.58
C ARG A 74 4.01 -7.73 7.09
N SER A 75 3.51 -6.68 6.45
CA SER A 75 3.70 -5.29 6.92
C SER A 75 3.17 -5.10 8.34
N TYR A 76 1.94 -5.58 8.62
CA TYR A 76 1.37 -5.51 9.97
C TYR A 76 2.14 -6.35 10.99
N GLU A 77 2.59 -7.56 10.63
CA GLU A 77 3.41 -8.38 11.53
C GLU A 77 4.74 -7.71 11.88
N LEU A 78 5.39 -7.08 10.90
CA LEU A 78 6.64 -6.35 11.12
C LEU A 78 6.42 -5.13 12.02
N LEU A 79 5.36 -4.36 11.76
CA LEU A 79 5.01 -3.21 12.59
C LEU A 79 4.68 -3.64 14.02
N ALA A 80 3.87 -4.68 14.21
CA ALA A 80 3.52 -5.20 15.53
C ALA A 80 4.75 -5.68 16.31
N LYS A 81 5.73 -6.31 15.65
CA LYS A 81 6.99 -6.73 16.28
C LYS A 81 7.90 -5.56 16.65
N ALA A 82 7.89 -4.48 15.86
CA ALA A 82 8.72 -3.30 16.09
C ALA A 82 8.07 -2.29 17.06
N TRP A 83 6.76 -2.41 17.28
CA TRP A 83 6.03 -1.61 18.24
C TRP A 83 6.36 -2.06 19.67
N PRO A 84 6.78 -1.15 20.57
CA PRO A 84 7.06 -1.50 21.95
C PRO A 84 5.75 -1.72 22.71
N ASP A 85 5.80 -2.53 23.77
CA ASP A 85 4.72 -2.61 24.78
C ASP A 85 4.46 -1.25 25.44
#